data_AF-A0A349HR04-F1
#
_entry.id   AF-A0A349HR04-F1
#
_cell.length_a   1.000
_cell.length_b   1.000
_cell.length_c   1.000
_cell.angle_alpha   90.00
_cell.angle_beta   90.00
_cell.angle_gamma   90.00
#
_symmetry.space_group_name_H-M   'P 1'
#
loop_
_entity.id
_entity.type
_entity.pdbx_description
1 polymer ?
#
loop_
_entity_poly.entity_id
_entity_poly.type
_entity_poly.pdbx_seq_one_letter_code
_entity_poly.pdbx_strand_id
1 'polypeptide(L)'
;MFSTPVLLNADVNSPGQLSSCFINSTRDTIEDICKLDAQFTKIFQKNGGAGTDLSVLRPAKSAVNASKGYAGGIISFMEKYDATADIMTRNNPSRKGKQMCPAYQ
;
A
#
# COMPACT_ATOMS: atom_id res chain seq x y z
N MET A 1 19.46 -10.59 -16.33
CA MET A 1 19.02 -9.24 -16.73
C MET A 1 18.67 -8.46 -15.48
N PHE A 2 19.02 -7.17 -15.42
CA PHE A 2 18.65 -6.31 -14.29
C PHE A 2 17.17 -5.91 -14.37
N SER A 3 16.58 -5.54 -13.23
CA SER A 3 15.21 -5.02 -13.19
C SER A 3 15.13 -3.63 -13.85
N THR A 4 14.00 -3.32 -14.46
CA THR A 4 13.73 -2.01 -15.09
C THR A 4 14.10 -0.79 -14.23
N PRO A 5 13.77 -0.70 -12.92
CA PRO A 5 14.19 0.43 -12.09
C PRO A 5 15.71 0.57 -11.98
N VAL A 6 16.46 -0.54 -11.99
CA VAL A 6 17.94 -0.48 -11.98
C VAL A 6 18.44 0.13 -13.28
N LEU A 7 17.91 -0.31 -14.42
CA LEU A 7 18.35 0.21 -15.73
C LEU A 7 18.01 1.69 -15.94
N LEU A 8 16.90 2.16 -15.37
CA LEU A 8 16.43 3.54 -15.55
C LEU A 8 16.98 4.53 -14.52
N ASN A 9 17.28 4.06 -13.30
CA ASN A 9 17.55 4.93 -12.16
C ASN A 9 18.95 4.74 -11.53
N ALA A 10 19.78 3.83 -12.06
CA ALA A 10 21.17 3.66 -11.60
C ALA A 10 22.07 4.78 -12.13
N ASP A 11 22.02 5.93 -11.46
CA ASP A 11 22.97 7.03 -11.63
C ASP A 11 23.75 7.24 -10.32
N VAL A 12 25.05 7.49 -10.45
CA VAL A 12 25.97 7.73 -9.32
C VAL A 12 25.77 9.13 -8.74
N ASN A 13 25.36 10.10 -9.57
CA ASN A 13 25.23 11.51 -9.16
C ASN A 13 23.82 11.86 -8.66
N SER A 14 22.80 11.12 -9.09
CA SER A 14 21.41 11.29 -8.65
C SER A 14 20.73 9.93 -8.47
N PRO A 15 20.98 9.21 -7.36
CA PRO A 15 20.46 7.87 -7.16
C PRO A 15 18.93 7.89 -7.07
N GLY A 16 18.27 7.27 -8.05
CA GLY A 16 16.83 7.03 -8.00
C GLY A 16 16.47 5.72 -7.31
N GLN A 17 15.19 5.41 -7.26
CA GLN A 17 14.74 4.17 -6.62
C GLN A 17 15.03 2.95 -7.50
N LEU A 18 15.90 2.05 -7.02
CA LEU A 18 16.34 0.84 -7.75
C LEU A 18 15.43 -0.37 -7.54
N SER A 19 14.55 -0.33 -6.53
CA SER A 19 13.61 -1.39 -6.21
C SER A 19 12.19 -0.99 -6.58
N SER A 20 11.45 -1.91 -7.20
CA SER A 20 10.05 -1.67 -7.57
C SER A 20 9.05 -2.34 -6.64
N CYS A 21 9.35 -3.47 -6.02
CA CYS A 21 8.39 -4.23 -5.22
C CYS A 21 8.73 -4.12 -3.73
N PHE A 22 7.75 -3.71 -2.94
CA PHE A 22 7.87 -3.56 -1.48
C PHE A 22 6.80 -4.38 -0.79
N ILE A 23 7.17 -5.04 0.30
CA ILE A 23 6.23 -5.79 1.15
C ILE A 23 6.23 -5.11 2.51
N ASN A 24 5.05 -4.70 2.95
CA ASN A 24 4.81 -4.10 4.26
C ASN A 24 3.99 -5.07 5.12
N SER A 25 3.96 -4.80 6.41
CA SER A 25 3.17 -5.54 7.40
C SER A 25 2.35 -4.57 8.22
N THR A 26 1.15 -4.97 8.61
CA THR A 26 0.23 -4.16 9.41
C THR A 26 -0.30 -4.96 10.59
N ARG A 27 -0.55 -4.28 11.70
CA ARG A 27 -1.31 -4.78 12.85
C ARG A 27 -2.75 -4.28 12.81
N ASP A 28 -3.63 -4.98 13.51
CA ASP A 28 -5.04 -4.63 13.65
C ASP A 28 -5.27 -3.44 14.62
N THR A 29 -4.62 -2.30 14.35
CA THR A 29 -4.86 -1.02 15.01
C THR A 29 -4.97 0.10 13.98
N ILE A 30 -5.78 1.12 14.29
CA ILE A 30 -6.03 2.23 13.35
C ILE A 30 -4.75 3.01 13.07
N GLU A 31 -3.86 3.15 14.05
CA GLU A 31 -2.59 3.83 13.88
C GLU A 31 -1.71 3.10 12.86
N ASP A 32 -1.67 1.77 12.90
CA ASP A 32 -0.83 0.98 12.00
C ASP A 32 -1.44 0.88 10.59
N ILE A 33 -2.77 0.79 10.48
CA ILE A 33 -3.50 0.86 9.21
C ILE A 33 -3.26 2.21 8.51
N CYS A 34 -3.26 3.31 9.25
CA CYS A 34 -2.97 4.64 8.70
C CYS A 34 -1.47 4.84 8.38
N LYS A 35 -0.56 4.25 9.17
CA LYS A 35 0.87 4.24 8.84
C LYS A 35 1.14 3.49 7.53
N LEU A 36 0.45 2.38 7.31
CA LEU A 36 0.54 1.62 6.07
C LEU A 36 0.11 2.45 4.87
N ASP A 37 -1.00 3.20 4.97
CA ASP A 37 -1.47 4.13 3.93
C ASP A 37 -0.40 5.18 3.58
N ALA A 38 0.26 5.74 4.61
CA ALA A 38 1.35 6.69 4.42
C ALA A 38 2.59 6.04 3.76
N GLN A 39 2.88 4.78 4.04
CA GLN A 39 3.94 4.04 3.35
C GLN A 39 3.59 3.76 1.89
N PHE A 40 2.38 3.31 1.62
CA PHE A 40 1.86 3.12 0.26
C PHE A 40 1.94 4.39 -0.56
N THR A 41 1.52 5.52 0.02
CA THR A 41 1.64 6.85 -0.61
C THR A 41 3.07 7.15 -1.09
N LYS A 42 4.07 6.93 -0.22
CA LYS A 42 5.48 7.15 -0.55
C LYS A 42 5.99 6.20 -1.64
N ILE A 43 5.54 4.94 -1.61
CA ILE A 43 5.92 3.93 -2.60
C ILE A 43 5.33 4.26 -3.97
N PHE A 44 4.03 4.59 -4.03
CA PHE A 44 3.34 4.93 -5.27
C PHE A 44 3.88 6.23 -5.89
N GLN A 45 4.25 7.22 -5.08
CA GLN A 45 4.88 8.45 -5.55
C GLN A 45 6.13 8.18 -6.40
N LYS A 46 6.90 7.12 -6.06
CA LYS A 46 8.12 6.73 -6.76
C LYS A 46 7.89 5.64 -7.82
N ASN A 47 6.64 5.36 -8.18
CA ASN A 47 6.25 4.28 -9.09
C ASN A 47 6.64 2.88 -8.59
N GLY A 48 6.72 2.68 -7.27
CA GLY A 48 6.84 1.36 -6.68
C GLY A 48 5.49 0.67 -6.58
N GLY A 49 5.48 -0.65 -6.61
CA GLY A 49 4.37 -1.49 -6.20
C GLY A 49 4.53 -1.89 -4.73
N ALA A 50 3.41 -2.00 -4.03
CA ALA A 50 3.38 -2.36 -2.62
C ALA A 50 2.48 -3.58 -2.38
N GLY A 51 2.90 -4.49 -1.50
CA GLY A 51 2.08 -5.59 -1.03
C GLY A 51 1.99 -5.57 0.49
N THR A 52 0.84 -5.96 1.03
CA THR A 52 0.69 -6.08 2.48
C THR A 52 -0.24 -7.24 2.81
N ASP A 53 0.04 -7.93 3.90
CA ASP A 53 -0.90 -8.92 4.42
C ASP A 53 -2.02 -8.22 5.18
N LEU A 54 -3.27 -8.35 4.68
CA LEU A 54 -4.45 -7.82 5.36
C LEU A 54 -5.19 -8.89 6.15
N SER A 55 -4.77 -10.16 6.11
CA SER A 55 -5.42 -11.23 6.90
C SER A 55 -5.37 -10.99 8.41
N VAL A 56 -4.40 -10.19 8.86
CA VAL A 56 -4.25 -9.78 10.27
C VAL A 56 -5.39 -8.86 10.73
N LEU A 57 -6.09 -8.19 9.80
CA LEU A 57 -7.18 -7.29 10.12
C LEU A 57 -8.46 -8.04 10.48
N ARG A 58 -9.17 -7.52 11.48
CA ARG A 58 -10.43 -8.09 11.93
C ARG A 58 -11.50 -8.09 10.81
N PRO A 59 -12.37 -9.11 10.72
CA PRO A 59 -13.42 -9.17 9.72
C PRO A 59 -14.49 -8.10 9.94
N ALA A 60 -15.29 -7.86 8.90
CA ALA A 60 -16.45 -6.99 8.99
C ALA A 60 -17.38 -7.45 10.13
N LYS A 61 -18.01 -6.49 10.83
CA LYS A 61 -18.90 -6.75 11.97
C LYS A 61 -18.24 -7.32 13.23
N SER A 62 -16.92 -7.33 13.31
CA SER A 62 -16.22 -7.59 14.58
C SER A 62 -16.36 -6.40 15.54
N ALA A 63 -16.41 -6.69 16.84
CA ALA A 63 -16.55 -5.66 17.87
C ALA A 63 -15.29 -4.80 17.96
N VAL A 64 -15.47 -3.48 18.07
CA VAL A 64 -14.39 -2.53 18.32
C VAL A 64 -14.57 -1.95 19.72
N ASN A 65 -13.57 -2.10 20.59
CA ASN A 65 -13.67 -1.64 21.97
C ASN A 65 -13.67 -0.11 22.09
N ALA A 66 -13.00 0.58 21.16
CA ALA A 66 -12.79 2.02 21.22
C ALA A 66 -14.00 2.85 20.77
N SER A 67 -14.71 2.39 19.74
CA SER A 67 -15.94 3.00 19.23
C SER A 67 -16.98 1.91 19.35
N LYS A 68 -17.99 2.06 20.22
CA LYS A 68 -19.03 1.06 20.59
C LYS A 68 -19.87 0.57 19.40
N GLY A 69 -19.22 0.03 18.39
CA GLY A 69 -19.73 -0.25 17.07
C GLY A 69 -18.89 -1.33 16.40
N TYR A 70 -19.11 -1.47 15.11
CA TYR A 70 -18.63 -2.59 14.31
C TYR A 70 -17.51 -2.17 13.37
N ALA A 71 -16.54 -3.05 13.16
CA ALA A 71 -15.51 -2.82 12.14
C ALA A 71 -16.12 -2.85 10.73
N GLY A 72 -15.70 -1.91 9.87
CA GLY A 72 -16.05 -1.86 8.45
C GLY A 72 -15.50 -3.04 7.63
N GLY A 73 -14.52 -3.76 8.18
CA GLY A 73 -13.88 -4.91 7.55
C GLY A 73 -12.77 -4.53 6.57
N ILE A 74 -12.15 -5.55 5.98
CA ILE A 74 -10.95 -5.41 5.13
C ILE A 74 -11.27 -4.66 3.83
N ILE A 75 -12.46 -4.89 3.26
CA ILE A 75 -12.85 -4.37 1.94
C ILE A 75 -12.81 -2.83 1.93
N SER A 76 -13.33 -2.17 2.98
CA SER A 76 -13.31 -0.70 3.05
C SER A 76 -11.90 -0.12 3.10
N PHE A 77 -10.96 -0.80 3.75
CA PHE A 77 -9.55 -0.37 3.74
C PHE A 77 -8.89 -0.66 2.40
N MET A 78 -9.25 -1.76 1.74
CA MET A 78 -8.75 -2.08 0.40
C MET A 78 -9.20 -1.03 -0.63
N GLU A 79 -10.47 -0.61 -0.60
CA GLU A 79 -10.99 0.50 -1.41
C GLU A 79 -10.26 1.80 -1.13
N LYS A 80 -9.97 2.10 0.14
CA LYS A 80 -9.19 3.27 0.52
C LYS A 80 -7.80 3.25 -0.11
N TYR A 81 -7.08 2.13 0.00
CA TYR A 81 -5.74 2.05 -0.58
C TYR A 81 -5.74 2.10 -2.10
N ASP A 82 -6.79 1.59 -2.75
CA ASP A 82 -6.98 1.69 -4.20
C ASP A 82 -7.14 3.15 -4.63
N ALA A 83 -7.99 3.90 -3.91
CA ALA A 83 -8.13 5.34 -4.11
C ALA A 83 -6.81 6.10 -3.86
N THR A 84 -6.03 5.72 -2.83
CA THR A 84 -4.70 6.30 -2.60
C THR A 84 -3.77 6.04 -3.79
N ALA A 85 -3.74 4.83 -4.34
CA ALA A 85 -2.91 4.49 -5.50
C ALA A 85 -3.31 5.31 -6.73
N ASP A 86 -4.61 5.47 -6.99
CA ASP A 86 -5.13 6.26 -8.10
C ASP A 86 -4.78 7.75 -7.94
N ILE A 87 -4.96 8.33 -6.75
CA ILE A 87 -4.61 9.74 -6.49
C ILE A 87 -3.12 9.99 -6.74
N MET A 88 -2.26 9.10 -6.26
CA MET A 88 -0.81 9.28 -6.39
C MET A 88 -0.29 9.08 -7.82
N THR A 89 -1.00 8.29 -8.63
CA THR A 89 -0.59 8.00 -10.01
C THR A 89 -1.38 8.74 -11.08
N ARG A 90 -2.37 9.55 -10.68
CA ARG A 90 -3.20 10.37 -11.58
C ARG A 90 -2.41 11.28 -12.52
N ASN A 91 -1.27 11.82 -12.06
CA ASN A 91 -0.42 12.70 -12.87
C ASN A 91 0.48 11.95 -13.86
N ASN A 92 0.50 10.61 -13.82
CA ASN A 92 1.31 9.78 -14.72
C ASN A 92 0.49 8.56 -15.22
N PRO A 93 -0.39 8.77 -16.21
CA PRO A 93 -1.34 7.73 -16.66
C PRO A 93 -0.66 6.47 -17.23
N SER A 94 0.60 6.57 -17.67
CA SER A 94 1.39 5.43 -18.14
C SER A 94 1.93 4.55 -16.99
N ARG A 95 1.82 4.97 -15.73
CA ARG A 95 2.37 4.26 -14.55
C ARG A 95 1.38 4.27 -13.40
N LYS A 96 0.38 3.38 -13.44
CA LYS A 96 -0.55 3.19 -12.32
C LYS A 96 0.12 2.52 -11.12
N GLY A 97 -0.23 2.96 -9.93
CA GLY A 97 0.17 2.33 -8.68
C GLY A 97 -0.38 0.91 -8.65
N LYS A 98 0.44 -0.05 -8.23
CA LYS A 98 0.03 -1.46 -8.13
C LYS A 98 0.11 -1.87 -6.68
N GLN A 99 -1.00 -2.36 -6.15
CA GLN A 99 -1.03 -2.97 -4.83
C GLN A 99 -1.48 -4.41 -4.88
N MET A 100 -0.98 -5.24 -3.96
CA MET A 100 -1.42 -6.61 -3.77
C MET A 100 -1.63 -6.87 -2.28
N CYS A 101 -2.89 -7.08 -1.90
CA CYS A 101 -3.27 -7.27 -0.51
C CYS A 101 -3.95 -8.64 -0.34
N PRO A 102 -3.19 -9.73 -0.11
CA PRO A 102 -3.78 -11.01 0.25
C PRO A 102 -4.62 -10.86 1.52
N ALA A 103 -5.82 -11.42 1.47
CA ALA A 103 -6.73 -11.55 2.60
C ALA A 103 -7.22 -13.00 2.62
N TYR A 104 -6.78 -13.75 3.63
CA TYR A 104 -7.27 -15.10 3.91
C TYR A 104 -8.32 -14.96 5.01
N GLN A 105 -9.60 -14.90 4.61
CA GLN A 105 -10.75 -14.88 5.53
C GLN A 105 -11.60 -16.13 5.34
#